data_AF-A0A7S2L0H2-F1
#
_entry.id   AF-A0A7S2L0H2-F1
#
_cell.length_a   1.000
_cell.length_b   1.000
_cell.length_c   1.000
_cell.angle_alpha   90.00
_cell.angle_beta   90.00
_cell.angle_gamma   90.00
#
_symmetry.space_group_name_H-M   'P 1'
#
loop_
_entity.id
_entity.type
_entity.pdbx_description
1 polymer ?
#
loop_
_entity_poly.entity_id
_entity_poly.type
_entity_poly.pdbx_seq_one_letter_code
_entity_poly.pdbx_strand_id
1 'polypeptide(L)'
;FGAAYSCFDNGISFLRKKHWKEHYTLSLELFNLAAKCALTNGDIVSLELLSQQVLRESQSFEDKLNLLYFETCALAYSSRLAKSIEKGLDILSKLGIEVQGTNVEARVQETKDLLSAHTDDEILNSKQMTDPTMIIAMKFLGKLETGMTLIMPKSVPYVTFKIIELSLTHGMSPVTPIG
;
A
#
# COMPACT_ATOMS: atom_id res chain seq x y z
N PHE A 1 -18.76 9.47 9.45
CA PHE A 1 -18.34 8.30 8.65
C PHE A 1 -19.49 7.37 8.23
N GLY A 2 -20.61 7.28 8.97
CA GLY A 2 -21.78 6.48 8.55
C GLY A 2 -22.43 6.90 7.22
N ALA A 3 -22.41 8.20 6.88
CA ALA A 3 -22.95 8.69 5.60
C ALA A 3 -22.16 8.20 4.37
N ALA A 4 -20.83 8.13 4.46
CA ALA A 4 -19.99 7.62 3.38
C ALA A 4 -20.23 6.12 3.17
N TYR A 5 -20.30 5.35 4.26
CA TYR A 5 -20.61 3.92 4.22
C TYR A 5 -21.97 3.63 3.56
N SER A 6 -23.01 4.36 3.97
CA SER A 6 -24.35 4.25 3.37
C SER A 6 -24.37 4.64 1.88
N CYS A 7 -23.61 5.67 1.47
CA CYS A 7 -23.52 6.04 0.05
C CYS A 7 -22.89 4.96 -0.83
N PHE A 8 -21.93 4.17 -0.32
CA PHE A 8 -21.26 3.14 -1.12
C PHE A 8 -22.02 1.82 -1.16
N ASP A 9 -22.66 1.42 -0.06
CA ASP A 9 -23.56 0.26 -0.07
C ASP A 9 -24.74 0.53 -1.03
N ASN A 10 -25.27 1.76 -1.00
CA ASN A 10 -26.23 2.23 -2.00
C ASN A 10 -25.62 2.22 -3.41
N GLY A 11 -24.43 2.79 -3.60
CA GLY A 11 -23.73 2.83 -4.89
C GLY A 11 -23.49 1.44 -5.51
N ILE A 12 -23.10 0.45 -4.71
CA ILE A 12 -22.94 -0.95 -5.12
C ILE A 12 -24.30 -1.58 -5.43
N SER A 13 -25.33 -1.30 -4.62
CA SER A 13 -26.69 -1.82 -4.87
C SER A 13 -27.33 -1.29 -6.16
N PHE A 14 -26.90 -0.10 -6.64
CA PHE A 14 -27.31 0.45 -7.92
C PHE A 14 -26.55 -0.13 -9.12
N LEU A 15 -25.50 -0.91 -8.90
CA LEU A 15 -24.75 -1.53 -9.99
C LEU A 15 -25.61 -2.58 -10.69
N ARG A 16 -25.77 -2.43 -12.00
CA ARG A 16 -26.53 -3.38 -12.83
C ARG A 16 -25.82 -4.73 -12.89
N LYS A 17 -26.58 -5.78 -13.20
CA LYS A 17 -26.01 -7.10 -13.55
C LYS A 17 -24.96 -6.90 -14.65
N LYS A 18 -23.76 -7.49 -14.48
CA LYS A 18 -22.57 -7.37 -15.36
C LYS A 18 -21.73 -6.09 -15.22
N HIS A 19 -21.91 -5.28 -14.17
CA HIS A 19 -21.11 -4.06 -13.97
C HIS A 19 -19.59 -4.30 -13.99
N TRP A 20 -19.08 -5.44 -13.49
CA TRP A 20 -17.65 -5.78 -13.61
C TRP A 20 -17.17 -5.91 -15.05
N LYS A 21 -18.04 -6.33 -15.96
CA LYS A 21 -17.71 -6.44 -17.39
C LYS A 21 -17.91 -5.13 -18.14
N GLU A 22 -18.98 -4.41 -17.85
CA GLU A 22 -19.40 -3.21 -18.60
C GLU A 22 -18.79 -1.92 -18.06
N HIS A 23 -18.51 -1.88 -16.76
CA HIS A 23 -18.02 -0.71 -16.02
C HIS A 23 -16.94 -1.11 -15.00
N TYR A 24 -15.93 -1.85 -15.48
CA TYR A 24 -14.88 -2.44 -14.65
C TYR A 24 -14.19 -1.41 -13.73
N THR A 25 -13.66 -0.33 -14.30
CA THR A 25 -12.91 0.70 -13.56
C THR A 25 -13.75 1.33 -12.45
N LEU A 26 -14.98 1.73 -12.76
CA LEU A 26 -15.90 2.31 -11.78
C LEU A 26 -16.26 1.30 -10.68
N SER A 27 -16.48 0.04 -11.05
CA SER A 27 -16.75 -1.03 -10.08
C SER A 27 -15.57 -1.21 -9.14
N LEU A 28 -14.36 -1.33 -9.67
CA LEU A 28 -13.16 -1.49 -8.86
C LEU A 28 -12.96 -0.31 -7.90
N GLU A 29 -13.16 0.93 -8.36
CA GLU A 29 -13.05 2.13 -7.54
C GLU A 29 -14.07 2.16 -6.40
N LEU A 30 -15.35 1.87 -6.69
CA LEU A 30 -16.41 1.83 -5.69
C LEU A 30 -16.14 0.76 -4.63
N PHE A 31 -15.70 -0.43 -5.04
CA PHE A 31 -15.36 -1.52 -4.12
C PHE A 31 -14.13 -1.16 -3.26
N ASN A 32 -13.11 -0.53 -3.85
CA ASN A 32 -11.95 -0.01 -3.10
C ASN A 32 -12.36 1.00 -2.03
N LEU A 33 -13.24 1.94 -2.39
CA LEU A 33 -13.75 2.97 -1.47
C LEU A 33 -14.59 2.36 -0.34
N ALA A 34 -15.51 1.46 -0.68
CA ALA A 34 -16.33 0.74 0.30
C ALA A 34 -15.45 -0.04 1.30
N ALA A 35 -14.42 -0.74 0.79
CA ALA A 35 -13.50 -1.51 1.62
C ALA A 35 -12.67 -0.62 2.55
N LYS A 36 -12.21 0.53 2.05
CA LYS A 36 -11.55 1.54 2.88
C LYS A 36 -12.47 2.01 4.01
N CYS A 37 -13.74 2.29 3.71
CA CYS A 37 -14.72 2.68 4.72
C CYS A 37 -14.96 1.58 5.76
N ALA A 38 -15.12 0.33 5.32
CA ALA A 38 -15.28 -0.83 6.19
C ALA A 38 -14.09 -0.96 7.16
N LEU A 39 -12.86 -0.89 6.65
CA LEU A 39 -11.65 -0.88 7.47
C LEU A 39 -11.67 0.26 8.51
N THR A 40 -11.97 1.49 8.09
CA THR A 40 -11.98 2.65 9.00
C THR A 40 -13.06 2.57 10.07
N ASN A 41 -14.17 1.88 9.79
CA ASN A 41 -15.25 1.66 10.75
C ASN A 41 -15.02 0.39 11.61
N GLY A 42 -13.94 -0.36 11.37
CA GLY A 42 -13.69 -1.64 12.03
C GLY A 42 -14.63 -2.77 11.60
N ASP A 43 -15.35 -2.60 10.48
CA ASP A 43 -16.22 -3.64 9.93
C ASP A 43 -15.40 -4.63 9.09
N ILE A 44 -14.80 -5.59 9.80
CA ILE A 44 -13.94 -6.61 9.20
C ILE A 44 -14.73 -7.58 8.31
N VAL A 45 -16.01 -7.83 8.63
CA VAL A 45 -16.86 -8.75 7.85
C VAL A 45 -17.13 -8.16 6.47
N SER A 46 -17.54 -6.89 6.41
CA SER A 46 -17.78 -6.21 5.13
C SER A 46 -16.48 -6.05 4.34
N LEU A 47 -15.36 -5.75 5.00
CA LEU A 47 -14.04 -5.71 4.34
C LEU A 47 -13.72 -7.05 3.68
N GLU A 48 -13.92 -8.17 4.36
CA GLU A 48 -13.65 -9.51 3.81
C GLU A 48 -14.55 -9.85 2.61
N LEU A 49 -15.86 -9.53 2.69
CA LEU A 49 -16.79 -9.75 1.58
C LEU A 49 -16.41 -8.93 0.33
N LEU A 50 -16.09 -7.66 0.53
CA LEU A 50 -15.65 -6.76 -0.54
C LEU A 50 -14.34 -7.23 -1.16
N SER A 51 -13.36 -7.61 -0.32
CA SER A 51 -12.10 -8.22 -0.76
C SER A 51 -12.32 -9.43 -1.64
N GLN A 52 -13.15 -10.38 -1.19
CA GLN A 52 -13.41 -11.61 -1.95
C GLN A 52 -14.04 -11.33 -3.31
N GLN A 53 -14.91 -10.32 -3.41
CA GLN A 53 -15.49 -9.93 -4.68
C GLN A 53 -14.45 -9.34 -5.63
N VAL A 54 -13.61 -8.41 -5.17
CA VAL A 54 -12.52 -7.85 -5.98
C VAL A 54 -11.54 -8.93 -6.40
N LEU A 55 -11.16 -9.86 -5.51
CA LEU A 55 -10.25 -10.96 -5.84
C LEU A 55 -10.76 -11.88 -6.95
N ARG A 56 -12.08 -12.08 -7.05
CA ARG A 56 -12.72 -12.88 -8.10
C ARG A 56 -12.78 -12.16 -9.44
N GLU A 57 -13.02 -10.86 -9.41
CA GLU A 57 -13.38 -10.07 -10.61
C GLU A 57 -12.19 -9.27 -11.17
N SER A 58 -11.13 -9.12 -10.38
CA SER A 58 -9.90 -8.42 -10.76
C SER A 58 -9.24 -9.04 -12.01
N GLN A 59 -8.75 -8.18 -12.89
CA GLN A 59 -8.09 -8.58 -14.14
C GLN A 59 -6.57 -8.67 -13.98
N SER A 60 -5.99 -7.96 -13.01
CA SER A 60 -4.56 -8.02 -12.71
C SER A 60 -4.26 -8.16 -11.22
N PHE A 61 -2.97 -8.24 -10.87
CA PHE A 61 -2.54 -8.22 -9.47
C PHE A 61 -2.64 -6.81 -8.87
N GLU A 62 -2.31 -5.79 -9.66
CA GLU A 62 -2.33 -4.37 -9.32
C GLU A 62 -3.73 -3.92 -8.87
N ASP A 63 -4.77 -4.43 -9.53
CA ASP A 63 -6.17 -4.18 -9.18
C ASP A 63 -6.51 -4.57 -7.73
N LYS A 64 -5.78 -5.54 -7.17
CA LYS A 64 -6.01 -6.08 -5.81
C LYS A 64 -5.27 -5.30 -4.73
N LEU A 65 -4.30 -4.46 -5.09
CA LEU A 65 -3.34 -3.89 -4.14
C LEU A 65 -3.98 -3.07 -3.03
N ASN A 66 -5.03 -2.30 -3.33
CA ASN A 66 -5.77 -1.54 -2.30
C ASN A 66 -6.42 -2.48 -1.27
N LEU A 67 -7.09 -3.54 -1.71
CA LEU A 67 -7.75 -4.50 -0.81
C LEU A 67 -6.72 -5.24 0.02
N LEU A 68 -5.64 -5.71 -0.61
CA LEU A 68 -4.54 -6.38 0.07
C LEU A 68 -3.90 -5.48 1.13
N TYR A 69 -3.79 -4.17 0.86
CA TYR A 69 -3.32 -3.19 1.83
C TYR A 69 -4.29 -3.03 3.00
N PHE A 70 -5.59 -2.96 2.74
CA PHE A 70 -6.60 -2.84 3.78
C PHE A 70 -6.67 -4.08 4.68
N GLU A 71 -6.60 -5.28 4.10
CA GLU A 71 -6.51 -6.53 4.86
C GLU A 71 -5.26 -6.58 5.74
N THR A 72 -4.13 -6.10 5.21
CA THR A 72 -2.88 -5.99 5.97
C THR A 72 -3.05 -5.04 7.16
N CYS A 73 -3.72 -3.91 6.96
CA CYS A 73 -4.07 -2.99 8.04
C CYS A 73 -5.00 -3.64 9.09
N ALA A 74 -6.01 -4.38 8.65
CA ALA A 74 -6.93 -5.10 9.54
C ALA A 74 -6.21 -6.14 10.41
N LEU A 75 -5.22 -6.85 9.87
CA LEU A 75 -4.37 -7.77 10.63
C LEU A 75 -3.61 -7.03 11.73
N ALA A 76 -3.00 -5.88 11.41
CA ALA A 76 -2.30 -5.07 12.40
C ALA A 76 -3.24 -4.58 13.52
N TYR A 77 -4.45 -4.11 13.17
CA TYR A 77 -5.45 -3.67 14.16
C TYR A 77 -6.00 -4.81 15.03
N SER A 78 -5.98 -6.05 14.51
CA SER A 78 -6.40 -7.25 15.24
C SER A 78 -5.28 -7.88 16.07
N SER A 79 -4.27 -7.09 16.47
CA SER A 79 -3.08 -7.54 17.23
C SER A 79 -2.27 -8.67 16.55
N ARG A 80 -2.41 -8.86 15.24
CA ARG A 80 -1.67 -9.86 14.44
C ARG A 80 -0.54 -9.19 13.66
N LEU A 81 0.27 -8.40 14.36
CA LEU A 81 1.28 -7.54 13.73
C LEU A 81 2.33 -8.32 12.93
N ALA A 82 2.81 -9.46 13.44
CA ALA A 82 3.75 -10.32 12.71
C ALA A 82 3.18 -10.81 11.37
N LYS A 83 1.91 -11.25 11.34
CA LYS A 83 1.22 -11.66 10.11
C LYS A 83 0.99 -10.49 9.16
N SER A 84 0.73 -9.30 9.69
CA SER A 84 0.64 -8.08 8.88
C SER A 84 1.97 -7.76 8.21
N ILE A 85 3.10 -7.93 8.90
CA ILE A 85 4.43 -7.69 8.35
C ILE A 85 4.76 -8.72 7.28
N GLU A 86 4.57 -10.01 7.57
CA GLU A 86 4.80 -11.10 6.62
C GLU A 86 4.00 -10.90 5.33
N LYS A 87 2.71 -10.58 5.45
CA LYS A 87 1.85 -10.29 4.29
C LYS A 87 2.32 -9.07 3.50
N GLY A 88 2.72 -7.99 4.18
CA GLY A 88 3.25 -6.80 3.52
C GLY A 88 4.54 -7.07 2.74
N LEU A 89 5.45 -7.88 3.30
CA LEU A 89 6.69 -8.30 2.64
C LEU A 89 6.41 -9.18 1.42
N ASP A 90 5.51 -10.16 1.53
CA ASP A 90 5.11 -11.02 0.40
C ASP A 90 4.52 -10.19 -0.76
N ILE A 91 3.68 -9.21 -0.46
CA ILE A 91 3.08 -8.34 -1.48
C ILE A 91 4.14 -7.47 -2.15
N LEU A 92 5.06 -6.88 -1.39
CA LEU A 92 6.15 -6.08 -1.96
C LEU A 92 7.08 -6.93 -2.83
N SER A 93 7.42 -8.15 -2.40
CA SER A 93 8.23 -9.06 -3.22
C SER A 93 7.55 -9.42 -4.55
N LYS A 94 6.22 -9.62 -4.55
CA LYS A 94 5.43 -9.80 -5.79
C LYS A 94 5.45 -8.59 -6.71
N LEU A 95 5.70 -7.40 -6.18
CA LEU A 95 5.93 -6.17 -6.96
C LEU A 95 7.40 -5.97 -7.37
N GLY A 96 8.28 -6.94 -7.07
CA GLY A 96 9.72 -6.83 -7.31
C GLY A 96 10.45 -5.94 -6.29
N ILE A 97 9.80 -5.60 -5.17
CA ILE A 97 10.35 -4.73 -4.12
C ILE A 97 10.82 -5.59 -2.96
N GLU A 98 12.11 -5.87 -2.94
CA GLU A 98 12.75 -6.64 -1.88
C GLU A 98 13.12 -5.75 -0.69
N VAL A 99 12.63 -6.12 0.50
CA VAL A 99 12.89 -5.41 1.77
C VAL A 99 13.66 -6.33 2.70
N GLN A 100 14.90 -6.61 2.30
CA GLN A 100 15.82 -7.46 3.06
C GLN A 100 17.26 -7.02 2.83
N GLY A 101 18.11 -7.27 3.82
CA GLY A 101 19.54 -7.06 3.72
C GLY A 101 20.26 -7.73 4.88
N THR A 102 21.52 -8.06 4.67
CA THR A 102 22.38 -8.72 5.65
C THR A 102 23.46 -7.80 6.20
N ASN A 103 23.70 -6.67 5.54
CA ASN A 103 24.75 -5.71 5.86
C ASN A 103 24.19 -4.28 5.75
N VAL A 104 24.02 -3.62 6.90
CA VAL A 104 23.46 -2.26 6.96
C VAL A 104 24.46 -1.25 6.40
N GLU A 105 25.74 -1.41 6.68
CA GLU A 105 26.82 -0.53 6.24
C GLU A 105 26.90 -0.46 4.71
N ALA A 106 26.76 -1.61 4.03
CA ALA A 106 26.69 -1.68 2.57
C ALA A 106 25.49 -0.89 2.02
N ARG A 107 24.30 -1.07 2.62
CA ARG A 107 23.09 -0.34 2.20
C ARG A 107 23.17 1.16 2.48
N VAL A 108 23.84 1.57 3.56
CA VAL A 108 24.14 2.98 3.83
C VAL A 108 25.01 3.55 2.72
N GLN A 109 26.04 2.83 2.29
CA GLN A 109 26.92 3.29 1.22
C GLN A 109 26.17 3.40 -0.11
N GLU A 110 25.41 2.37 -0.50
CA GLU A 110 24.56 2.41 -1.70
C GLU A 110 23.59 3.60 -1.70
N THR A 111 22.97 3.87 -0.55
CA THR A 111 22.05 5.02 -0.40
C THR A 111 22.79 6.35 -0.53
N LYS A 112 23.99 6.47 0.04
CA LYS A 112 24.84 7.67 -0.12
C LYS A 112 25.25 7.88 -1.57
N ASP A 113 25.64 6.81 -2.26
CA ASP A 113 26.05 6.88 -3.66
C ASP A 113 24.86 7.32 -4.53
N LEU A 114 23.66 6.78 -4.28
CA LEU A 114 22.42 7.18 -4.95
C LEU A 114 22.07 8.65 -4.69
N LEU A 115 22.21 9.12 -3.46
CA LEU A 115 21.98 10.52 -3.10
C LEU A 115 23.02 11.45 -3.74
N SER A 116 24.28 11.03 -3.87
CA SER A 116 25.33 11.84 -4.48
C SER A 116 25.11 12.13 -5.97
N ALA A 117 24.26 11.34 -6.62
CA ALA A 117 23.83 11.56 -7.99
C ALA A 117 22.76 12.66 -8.14
N HIS A 118 22.25 13.21 -7.01
CA HIS A 118 21.21 14.22 -6.98
C HIS A 118 21.69 15.45 -6.21
N THR A 119 21.34 16.63 -6.70
CA THR A 119 21.57 17.89 -5.98
C THR A 119 20.46 18.13 -4.95
N ASP A 120 20.75 18.93 -3.92
CA ASP A 120 19.75 19.33 -2.92
C ASP A 120 18.52 19.98 -3.58
N ASP A 121 18.73 20.81 -4.59
CA ASP A 121 17.64 21.46 -5.34
C ASP A 121 16.79 20.46 -6.14
N GLU A 122 17.39 19.41 -6.72
CA GLU A 122 16.64 18.36 -7.41
C GLU A 122 15.79 17.53 -6.44
N ILE A 123 16.29 17.25 -5.25
CA ILE A 123 15.54 16.55 -4.20
C ILE A 123 14.38 17.42 -3.71
N LEU A 124 14.65 18.69 -3.40
CA LEU A 124 13.64 19.65 -2.92
C LEU A 124 12.54 19.92 -3.95
N ASN A 125 12.88 19.88 -5.24
CA ASN A 125 11.94 20.06 -6.35
C ASN A 125 11.51 18.72 -6.97
N SER A 126 11.68 17.60 -6.26
CA SER A 126 11.32 16.28 -6.76
C SER A 126 9.83 16.23 -7.11
N LYS A 127 9.54 15.60 -8.25
CA LYS A 127 8.16 15.46 -8.73
C LYS A 127 7.37 14.56 -7.78
N GLN A 128 6.07 14.80 -7.71
CA GLN A 128 5.18 13.89 -6.99
C GLN A 128 5.08 12.56 -7.74
N MET A 129 5.08 11.46 -6.98
CA MET A 129 4.86 10.12 -7.51
C MET A 129 3.45 10.02 -8.10
N THR A 130 3.34 9.55 -9.34
CA THR A 130 2.07 9.41 -10.07
C THR A 130 1.68 7.97 -10.38
N ASP A 131 2.62 7.04 -10.33
CA ASP A 131 2.36 5.61 -10.57
C ASP A 131 1.49 5.04 -9.43
N PRO A 132 0.25 4.59 -9.70
CA PRO A 132 -0.64 4.05 -8.67
C PRO A 132 -0.06 2.84 -7.92
N THR A 133 0.69 1.98 -8.60
CA THR A 133 1.32 0.80 -8.01
C THR A 133 2.41 1.21 -7.02
N MET A 134 3.27 2.15 -7.41
CA MET A 134 4.32 2.66 -6.52
C MET A 134 3.74 3.45 -5.34
N ILE A 135 2.66 4.20 -5.55
CA ILE A 135 1.95 4.88 -4.45
C ILE A 135 1.45 3.87 -3.41
N ILE A 136 0.89 2.73 -3.84
CA ILE A 136 0.46 1.68 -2.90
C ILE A 136 1.66 0.95 -2.27
N ALA A 137 2.73 0.71 -3.02
CA ALA A 137 3.96 0.15 -2.47
C ALA A 137 4.54 1.02 -1.34
N MET A 138 4.54 2.35 -1.51
CA MET A 138 4.93 3.30 -0.46
C MET A 138 4.04 3.20 0.79
N LYS A 139 2.73 2.99 0.63
CA LYS A 139 1.83 2.74 1.77
C LYS A 139 2.20 1.45 2.50
N PHE A 140 2.52 0.38 1.78
CA PHE A 140 3.00 -0.87 2.39
C PHE A 140 4.30 -0.66 3.15
N LEU A 141 5.28 0.02 2.55
CA LEU A 141 6.55 0.33 3.20
C LEU A 141 6.36 1.14 4.48
N GLY A 142 5.57 2.22 4.46
CA GLY A 142 5.28 3.00 5.68
C GLY A 142 4.54 2.18 6.75
N LYS A 143 3.67 1.24 6.35
CA LYS A 143 3.03 0.31 7.29
C LYS A 143 4.02 -0.68 7.89
N LEU A 144 4.93 -1.22 7.07
CA LEU A 144 6.00 -2.10 7.52
C LEU A 144 6.93 -1.38 8.47
N GLU A 145 7.36 -0.16 8.17
CA GLU A 145 8.22 0.64 9.04
C GLU A 145 7.60 0.81 10.44
N THR A 146 6.32 1.20 10.49
CA THR A 146 5.58 1.33 11.75
C THR A 146 5.52 0.00 12.51
N GLY A 147 5.18 -1.10 11.83
CA GLY A 147 5.05 -2.41 12.47
C GLY A 147 6.37 -3.01 12.93
N MET A 148 7.40 -2.92 12.09
CA MET A 148 8.75 -3.42 12.37
C MET A 148 9.42 -2.64 13.48
N THR A 149 9.18 -1.33 13.58
CA THR A 149 9.68 -0.51 14.72
C THR A 149 9.25 -1.10 16.06
N LEU A 150 8.03 -1.64 16.14
CA LEU A 150 7.49 -2.17 17.38
C LEU A 150 8.05 -3.55 17.77
N ILE A 151 8.32 -4.44 16.81
CA ILE A 151 8.64 -5.85 17.11
C ILE A 151 9.98 -6.36 16.55
N MET A 152 10.58 -5.64 15.61
CA MET A 152 11.86 -6.00 14.97
C MET A 152 12.63 -4.75 14.50
N PRO A 153 12.98 -3.82 15.40
CA PRO A 153 13.54 -2.51 15.03
C PRO A 153 14.86 -2.60 14.23
N LYS A 154 15.61 -3.71 14.35
CA LYS A 154 16.83 -3.95 13.57
C LYS A 154 16.58 -4.07 12.06
N SER A 155 15.36 -4.37 11.63
CA SER A 155 14.99 -4.51 10.22
C SER A 155 14.50 -3.20 9.58
N VAL A 156 14.19 -2.19 10.41
CA VAL A 156 13.64 -0.90 9.95
C VAL A 156 14.53 -0.20 8.92
N PRO A 157 15.88 -0.15 9.08
CA PRO A 157 16.73 0.51 8.09
C PRO A 157 16.53 0.01 6.66
N TYR A 158 16.25 -1.29 6.47
CA TYR A 158 16.02 -1.85 5.13
C TYR A 158 14.74 -1.31 4.48
N VAL A 159 13.70 -1.05 5.28
CA VAL A 159 12.47 -0.38 4.82
C VAL A 159 12.79 1.05 4.42
N THR A 160 13.50 1.79 5.29
CA THR A 160 13.86 3.19 5.06
C THR A 160 14.71 3.36 3.80
N PHE A 161 15.73 2.51 3.58
CA PHE A 161 16.53 2.55 2.36
C PHE A 161 15.68 2.35 1.11
N LYS A 162 14.68 1.45 1.17
CA LYS A 162 13.80 1.22 0.02
C LYS A 162 12.86 2.40 -0.23
N ILE A 163 12.37 3.05 0.83
CA ILE A 163 11.57 4.29 0.70
C ILE A 163 12.38 5.39 0.02
N ILE A 164 13.64 5.60 0.41
CA ILE A 164 14.54 6.59 -0.21
C ILE A 164 14.77 6.25 -1.69
N GLU A 165 15.14 5.00 -1.97
CA GLU A 165 15.39 4.52 -3.33
C GLU A 165 14.19 4.75 -4.26
N LEU A 166 12.98 4.42 -3.81
CA LEU A 166 11.76 4.64 -4.58
C LEU A 166 11.40 6.13 -4.70
N SER A 167 11.67 6.94 -3.68
CA SER A 167 11.37 8.38 -3.73
C SER A 167 12.27 9.12 -4.72
N LEU A 168 13.54 8.72 -4.81
CA LEU A 168 14.49 9.28 -5.78
C LEU A 168 14.18 8.84 -7.22
N THR A 169 13.72 7.59 -7.41
CA THR A 169 13.49 7.03 -8.75
C THR A 169 12.08 7.27 -9.31
N HIS A 170 11.06 7.37 -8.44
CA HIS A 170 9.65 7.50 -8.83
C HIS A 170 8.99 8.80 -8.34
N GLY A 171 9.72 9.65 -7.61
CA GLY A 171 9.22 10.88 -7.04
C GLY A 171 8.65 10.73 -5.62
N MET A 172 8.34 11.85 -5.00
CA MET A 172 7.88 11.89 -3.60
C MET A 172 6.48 11.34 -3.45
N SER A 173 6.29 10.47 -2.46
CA SER A 173 5.00 9.85 -2.17
C SER A 173 3.95 10.89 -1.74
N PRO A 174 2.74 10.89 -2.34
CA PRO A 174 1.63 11.75 -1.89
C PRO A 174 0.99 11.30 -0.58
N VAL A 175 1.30 10.09 -0.11
CA VAL A 175 0.52 9.36 0.91
C VAL A 175 1.33 9.00 2.14
N THR A 176 2.65 9.17 2.09
CA THR A 176 3.55 8.99 3.22
C THR A 176 4.45 10.22 3.29
N PRO A 177 4.56 10.89 4.46
CA PRO A 177 5.50 12.00 4.63
C PRO A 177 6.97 11.54 4.65
N ILE A 178 7.20 10.23 4.52
CA ILE A 178 8.51 9.60 4.52
C ILE A 178 8.90 9.39 3.07
N GLY A 179 9.97 10.10 2.70
CA GLY A 179 10.63 10.21 1.40
C GLY A 179 11.80 11.15 1.60
#